data_AF-A0A2V2L6S7-F1
#
_entry.id   AF-A0A2V2L6S7-F1
#
_cell.length_a   1.000
_cell.length_b   1.000
_cell.length_c   1.000
_cell.angle_alpha   90.00
_cell.angle_beta   90.00
_cell.angle_gamma   90.00
#
_symmetry.space_group_name_H-M   'P 1'
#
loop_
_entity.id
_entity.type
_entity.pdbx_description
1 polymer ?
#
loop_
_entity_poly.entity_id
_entity_poly.type
_entity_poly.pdbx_seq_one_letter_code
_entity_poly.pdbx_strand_id
1 'polypeptide(L)'
;MVLSVLAVLLVSAFLVNKVTAVTLDDVAYHFSLGRTKATVGVSGGDIYAISPDGLAETKLCSLKLQEDFVTRVKVEARFTNAIGDTLPFLVNWVSLGSEDSLGTTEGFKAGNLHFSGEFTELQPDAPMGAPADCERKMAEFMNRRHRICMVRSSLIPTENGVFSAYRFDQLQMWLPESIFEMNGLVKSDAAHEVQTQSCPLSSAVPWDVAFRKSLRVINMENLPDEDAEEKGTDKEV
;
A
#
# COMPACT_ATOMS: atom_id res chain seq x y z
N MET A 1 31.17 -10.43 -29.23
CA MET A 1 30.81 -11.67 -28.50
C MET A 1 30.86 -11.48 -26.99
N VAL A 2 31.98 -11.05 -26.39
CA VAL A 2 32.10 -10.90 -24.92
C VAL A 2 31.06 -9.95 -24.31
N LEU A 3 30.81 -8.80 -24.95
CA LEU A 3 29.81 -7.82 -24.47
C LEU A 3 28.37 -8.38 -24.51
N SER A 4 28.04 -9.15 -25.54
CA SER A 4 26.72 -9.74 -25.72
C SER A 4 26.45 -10.85 -24.70
N VAL A 5 27.46 -11.67 -24.39
CA VAL A 5 27.38 -12.70 -23.35
C VAL A 5 27.23 -12.04 -21.97
N LEU A 6 28.02 -11.02 -21.67
CA LEU A 6 27.90 -10.28 -20.41
C LEU A 6 26.51 -9.63 -20.25
N ALA A 7 25.98 -9.01 -21.32
CA ALA A 7 24.65 -8.43 -21.31
C ALA A 7 23.55 -9.48 -21.04
N VAL A 8 23.63 -10.65 -21.69
CA VAL A 8 22.67 -11.75 -21.45
C VAL A 8 22.76 -12.25 -20.01
N LEU A 9 23.97 -12.40 -19.46
CA LEU A 9 24.16 -12.83 -18.08
C LEU A 9 23.59 -11.82 -17.09
N LEU A 10 23.85 -10.52 -17.29
CA LEU A 10 23.32 -9.45 -16.43
C LEU A 10 21.80 -9.37 -16.48
N VAL A 11 21.20 -9.44 -17.67
CA VAL A 11 19.73 -9.44 -17.84
C VAL A 11 19.12 -10.68 -17.19
N SER A 12 19.74 -11.85 -17.37
CA SER A 12 19.25 -13.10 -16.77
C SER A 12 19.33 -13.05 -15.24
N ALA A 13 20.45 -12.58 -14.69
CA ALA A 13 20.63 -12.40 -13.25
C ALA A 13 19.62 -11.37 -12.67
N PHE A 14 19.39 -10.26 -13.37
CA PHE A 14 18.40 -9.26 -12.98
C PHE A 14 16.98 -9.84 -12.96
N LEU A 15 16.58 -10.56 -14.00
CA LEU A 15 15.27 -11.20 -14.08
C LEU A 15 15.09 -12.25 -12.98
N VAL A 16 16.10 -13.08 -12.76
CA VAL A 16 16.09 -14.08 -11.68
C VAL A 16 15.90 -13.39 -10.33
N ASN A 17 16.69 -12.35 -10.03
CA ASN A 17 16.55 -11.58 -8.79
C ASN A 17 15.13 -11.06 -8.60
N LYS A 18 14.57 -10.45 -9.65
CA LYS A 18 13.20 -9.92 -9.62
C LYS A 18 12.17 -11.02 -9.41
N VAL A 19 12.35 -12.21 -9.98
CA VAL A 19 11.37 -13.30 -9.80
C VAL A 19 11.50 -13.95 -8.42
N THR A 20 12.69 -14.03 -7.83
CA THR A 20 12.94 -14.72 -6.56
C THR A 20 12.80 -13.84 -5.33
N ALA A 21 12.94 -12.51 -5.45
CA ALA A 21 12.84 -11.61 -4.31
C ALA A 21 11.42 -11.55 -3.71
N VAL A 22 11.36 -11.32 -2.40
CA VAL A 22 10.16 -10.93 -1.67
C VAL A 22 10.34 -9.48 -1.23
N THR A 23 9.37 -8.62 -1.49
CA THR A 23 9.45 -7.18 -1.25
C THR A 23 8.24 -6.69 -0.45
N LEU A 24 8.32 -5.47 0.10
CA LEU A 24 7.17 -4.83 0.77
C LEU A 24 5.96 -4.66 -0.16
N ASP A 25 6.19 -4.51 -1.47
CA ASP A 25 5.10 -4.47 -2.45
C ASP A 25 4.38 -5.83 -2.57
N ASP A 26 5.07 -6.96 -2.36
CA ASP A 26 4.43 -8.29 -2.32
C ASP A 26 3.54 -8.44 -1.08
N VAL A 27 4.00 -7.93 0.07
CA VAL A 27 3.21 -7.87 1.31
C VAL A 27 1.96 -7.02 1.08
N ALA A 28 2.13 -5.78 0.60
CA ALA A 28 1.02 -4.87 0.30
C ALA A 28 0.00 -5.50 -0.66
N TYR A 29 0.47 -6.16 -1.72
CA TYR A 29 -0.41 -6.81 -2.69
C TYR A 29 -1.14 -8.02 -2.10
N HIS A 30 -0.55 -8.73 -1.14
CA HIS A 30 -1.24 -9.81 -0.42
C HIS A 30 -2.52 -9.30 0.24
N PHE A 31 -2.45 -8.12 0.86
CA PHE A 31 -3.59 -7.41 1.46
C PHE A 31 -4.45 -6.63 0.44
N SER A 32 -4.26 -6.87 -0.86
CA SER A 32 -4.96 -6.15 -1.94
C SER A 32 -4.80 -4.63 -1.88
N LEU A 33 -3.63 -4.16 -1.43
CA LEU A 33 -3.24 -2.76 -1.41
C LEU A 33 -2.42 -2.40 -2.64
N GLY A 34 -2.23 -1.10 -2.87
CA GLY A 34 -1.33 -0.60 -3.91
C GLY A 34 0.14 -0.77 -3.55
N ARG A 35 1.01 -0.25 -4.42
CA ARG A 35 2.44 -0.18 -4.13
C ARG A 35 2.71 0.56 -2.81
N THR A 36 3.73 0.13 -2.10
CA THR A 36 4.28 0.83 -0.95
C THR A 36 4.87 2.17 -1.39
N LYS A 37 4.57 3.24 -0.66
CA LYS A 37 5.09 4.58 -0.92
C LYS A 37 5.71 5.14 0.35
N ALA A 38 6.72 6.00 0.18
CA ALA A 38 7.25 6.82 1.25
C ALA A 38 6.22 7.92 1.59
N THR A 39 5.20 7.55 2.36
CA THR A 39 4.14 8.43 2.81
C THR A 39 3.85 8.08 4.26
N VAL A 40 4.17 9.01 5.16
CA VAL A 40 4.07 8.82 6.60
C VAL A 40 2.60 8.79 7.01
N GLY A 41 2.21 7.75 7.77
CA GLY A 41 0.96 7.74 8.55
C GLY A 41 -0.33 7.81 7.73
N VAL A 42 -0.42 7.05 6.64
CA VAL A 42 -1.67 6.94 5.88
C VAL A 42 -2.65 6.02 6.61
N SER A 43 -3.81 6.55 6.97
CA SER A 43 -4.85 5.84 7.72
C SER A 43 -6.12 5.68 6.91
N GLY A 44 -6.90 4.63 7.21
CA GLY A 44 -8.28 4.53 6.73
C GLY A 44 -9.05 5.81 7.08
N GLY A 45 -9.70 6.41 6.07
CA GLY A 45 -10.43 7.67 6.20
C GLY A 45 -9.64 8.91 5.79
N ASP A 46 -8.36 8.76 5.41
CA ASP A 46 -7.63 9.85 4.78
C ASP A 46 -8.23 10.19 3.41
N ILE A 47 -8.34 11.48 3.10
CA ILE A 47 -8.95 11.97 1.86
C ILE A 47 -7.84 12.57 0.98
N TYR A 48 -7.80 12.12 -0.27
CA TYR A 48 -6.82 12.53 -1.27
C TYR A 48 -7.48 13.12 -2.50
N ALA A 49 -6.84 14.13 -3.09
CA ALA A 49 -7.10 14.55 -4.46
C ALA A 49 -6.16 13.78 -5.40
N ILE A 50 -6.73 13.03 -6.34
CA ILE A 50 -6.01 12.31 -7.39
C ILE A 50 -6.08 13.16 -8.66
N SER A 51 -4.92 13.43 -9.25
CA SER A 51 -4.82 14.21 -10.48
C SER A 51 -5.58 13.54 -11.64
N PRO A 52 -5.95 14.31 -12.68
CA PRO A 52 -6.68 13.78 -13.83
C PRO A 52 -5.94 12.65 -14.55
N ASP A 53 -4.61 12.71 -14.60
CA ASP A 53 -3.74 11.66 -15.16
C ASP A 53 -3.54 10.46 -14.22
N GLY A 54 -3.99 10.54 -12.96
CA GLY A 54 -3.84 9.49 -11.96
C GLY A 54 -2.42 9.31 -11.40
N LEU A 55 -1.48 10.21 -11.74
CA LEU A 55 -0.07 10.05 -11.38
C LEU A 55 0.30 10.75 -10.06
N ALA A 56 -0.43 11.80 -9.69
CA ALA A 56 -0.19 12.59 -8.51
C ALA A 56 -1.34 12.48 -7.51
N GLU A 57 -0.99 12.38 -6.24
CA GLU A 57 -1.93 12.19 -5.15
C GLU A 57 -1.59 13.21 -4.06
N THR A 58 -2.56 14.05 -3.70
CA THR A 58 -2.39 15.10 -2.69
C THR A 58 -3.29 14.82 -1.51
N LYS A 59 -2.72 14.57 -0.32
CA LYS A 59 -3.51 14.44 0.92
C LYS A 59 -4.19 15.79 1.21
N LEU A 60 -5.50 15.76 1.39
CA LEU A 60 -6.30 16.95 1.70
C LEU A 60 -6.55 17.09 3.20
N CYS A 61 -7.04 16.00 3.80
CA CYS A 61 -7.49 15.93 5.19
C CYS A 61 -7.68 14.47 5.62
N SER A 62 -8.12 14.26 6.85
CA SER A 62 -8.42 12.95 7.43
C SER A 62 -9.78 12.97 8.09
N LEU A 63 -10.58 11.93 7.89
CA LEU A 63 -11.84 11.75 8.60
C LEU A 63 -11.58 11.39 10.06
N LYS A 64 -12.27 12.07 10.98
CA LYS A 64 -12.34 11.66 12.37
C LYS A 64 -13.38 10.55 12.49
N LEU A 65 -12.94 9.32 12.28
CA LEU A 65 -13.77 8.13 12.40
C LEU A 65 -13.76 7.64 13.85
N GLN A 66 -14.91 7.17 14.32
CA GLN A 66 -14.98 6.44 15.58
C GLN A 66 -14.31 5.07 15.40
N GLU A 67 -13.75 4.55 16.48
CA GLU A 67 -13.04 3.26 16.49
C GLU A 67 -13.89 2.11 15.94
N ASP A 68 -15.20 2.14 16.16
CA ASP A 68 -16.13 1.11 15.66
C ASP A 68 -16.19 1.00 14.12
N PHE A 69 -15.81 2.06 13.40
CA PHE A 69 -15.78 2.07 11.93
C PHE A 69 -14.43 1.64 11.35
N VAL A 70 -13.44 1.33 12.19
CA VAL A 70 -12.08 1.01 11.77
C VAL A 70 -11.69 -0.35 12.35
N THR A 71 -11.52 -1.35 11.48
CA THR A 71 -10.88 -2.60 11.86
C THR A 71 -9.37 -2.40 11.86
N ARG A 72 -8.71 -2.66 12.99
CA ARG A 72 -7.24 -2.69 13.09
C ARG A 72 -6.78 -4.11 13.41
N VAL A 73 -5.84 -4.61 12.63
CA VAL A 73 -5.25 -5.93 12.79
C VAL A 73 -3.74 -5.76 12.84
N LYS A 74 -3.12 -6.19 13.94
CA LYS A 74 -1.67 -6.35 13.99
C LYS A 74 -1.28 -7.53 13.09
N VAL A 75 -0.29 -7.32 12.24
CA VAL A 75 0.21 -8.31 11.30
C VAL A 75 1.64 -8.63 11.68
N GLU A 76 1.86 -9.86 12.11
CA GLU A 76 3.17 -10.44 12.34
C GLU A 76 3.30 -11.69 11.46
N ALA A 77 4.09 -11.61 10.39
CA ALA A 77 4.11 -12.65 9.38
C ALA A 77 5.45 -12.78 8.67
N ARG A 78 5.71 -13.99 8.18
CA ARG A 78 6.83 -14.30 7.29
C ARG A 78 6.32 -14.54 5.88
N PHE A 79 6.93 -13.86 4.92
CA PHE A 79 6.67 -14.02 3.50
C PHE A 79 7.83 -14.75 2.84
N THR A 80 7.55 -15.83 2.11
CA THR A 80 8.56 -16.65 1.44
C THR A 80 8.24 -16.84 -0.04
N ASN A 81 9.28 -16.98 -0.87
CA ASN A 81 9.14 -17.26 -2.30
C ASN A 81 9.55 -18.70 -2.61
N ALA A 82 8.58 -19.52 -3.01
CA ALA A 82 8.78 -20.94 -3.31
C ALA A 82 9.80 -21.20 -4.43
N ILE A 83 10.02 -20.25 -5.36
CA ILE A 83 11.05 -20.38 -6.40
C ILE A 83 12.45 -20.23 -5.80
N GLY A 84 12.62 -19.29 -4.86
CA GLY A 84 13.89 -19.09 -4.14
C GLY A 84 14.25 -20.32 -3.30
N ASP A 85 13.25 -20.94 -2.68
CA ASP A 85 13.43 -22.13 -1.83
C ASP A 85 13.76 -23.39 -2.65
N THR A 86 13.19 -23.54 -3.84
CA THR A 86 13.42 -24.72 -4.70
C THR A 86 14.71 -24.64 -5.51
N LEU A 87 15.22 -23.43 -5.80
CA LEU A 87 16.44 -23.22 -6.59
C LEU A 87 17.44 -22.32 -5.84
N PRO A 88 17.96 -22.74 -4.68
CA PRO A 88 18.80 -21.90 -3.81
C PRO A 88 20.13 -21.46 -4.48
N PHE A 89 20.60 -22.21 -5.47
CA PHE A 89 21.81 -21.85 -6.24
C PHE A 89 21.63 -20.59 -7.09
N LEU A 90 20.41 -20.28 -7.55
CA LEU A 90 20.12 -19.08 -8.34
C LEU A 90 20.15 -17.82 -7.46
N VAL A 91 19.64 -17.93 -6.24
CA VAL A 91 19.62 -16.84 -5.26
C VAL A 91 21.04 -16.50 -4.78
N ASN A 92 21.84 -17.53 -4.47
CA ASN A 92 23.23 -17.35 -4.01
C ASN A 92 24.16 -16.78 -5.08
N TRP A 93 23.91 -17.05 -6.37
CA TRP A 93 24.73 -16.51 -7.45
C TRP A 93 24.48 -15.01 -7.70
N VAL A 94 23.28 -14.53 -7.37
CA VAL A 94 22.87 -13.13 -7.53
C VAL A 94 23.22 -12.29 -6.29
N SER A 95 23.20 -12.87 -5.08
CA SER A 95 23.52 -12.13 -3.84
C SER A 95 25.01 -11.82 -3.66
N LEU A 96 25.90 -12.47 -4.42
CA LEU A 96 27.35 -12.21 -4.45
C LEU A 96 27.73 -10.80 -4.97
N GLY A 97 26.77 -10.00 -5.43
CA GLY A 97 26.98 -8.63 -5.90
C GLY A 97 26.14 -7.55 -5.22
N SER A 98 25.42 -7.86 -4.13
CA SER A 98 24.52 -6.92 -3.45
C SER A 98 24.87 -6.64 -2.00
N GLU A 99 26.06 -7.01 -1.53
CA GLU A 99 26.60 -6.45 -0.29
C GLU A 99 26.82 -4.95 -0.52
N ASP A 100 26.21 -4.12 0.34
CA ASP A 100 26.45 -2.67 0.50
C ASP A 100 25.83 -1.65 -0.45
N SER A 101 24.53 -1.75 -0.80
CA SER A 101 23.81 -0.49 -1.08
C SER A 101 22.37 -0.45 -0.58
N LEU A 102 22.17 0.46 0.39
CA LEU A 102 20.93 1.04 0.91
C LEU A 102 20.21 0.24 2.00
N GLY A 103 20.70 0.40 3.24
CA GLY A 103 19.86 0.44 4.43
C GLY A 103 19.71 -0.87 5.18
N THR A 104 20.56 -1.04 6.19
CA THR A 104 20.36 -1.84 7.41
C THR A 104 18.94 -2.40 7.61
N THR A 105 18.73 -3.64 7.18
CA THR A 105 17.67 -4.52 7.68
C THR A 105 18.27 -5.93 7.73
N GLU A 106 18.57 -6.44 8.93
CA GLU A 106 19.13 -7.77 9.17
C GLU A 106 18.20 -8.95 8.77
N GLY A 107 17.10 -8.69 8.03
CA GLY A 107 16.11 -9.69 7.63
C GLY A 107 16.06 -10.00 6.12
N PHE A 108 16.82 -9.33 5.26
CA PHE A 108 16.65 -9.47 3.80
C PHE A 108 17.48 -10.62 3.23
N LYS A 109 17.04 -11.87 3.42
CA LYS A 109 17.51 -13.00 2.59
C LYS A 109 16.67 -13.01 1.32
N ALA A 110 17.28 -12.87 0.15
CA ALA A 110 16.57 -12.86 -1.13
C ALA A 110 15.64 -14.10 -1.24
N GLY A 111 14.32 -13.89 -1.11
CA GLY A 111 13.31 -14.96 -1.05
C GLY A 111 12.55 -15.09 0.27
N ASN A 112 12.94 -14.38 1.33
CA ASN A 112 12.24 -14.34 2.61
C ASN A 112 12.18 -12.90 3.15
N LEU A 113 11.03 -12.52 3.68
CA LEU A 113 10.80 -11.25 4.35
C LEU A 113 9.98 -11.47 5.61
N HIS A 114 10.53 -11.07 6.75
CA HIS A 114 9.76 -10.89 7.98
C HIS A 114 9.04 -9.54 7.91
N PHE A 115 7.75 -9.52 8.22
CA PHE A 115 6.95 -8.31 8.25
C PHE A 115 6.20 -8.17 9.57
N SER A 116 6.37 -7.02 10.21
CA SER A 116 5.58 -6.56 11.34
C SER A 116 4.91 -5.23 10.97
N GLY A 117 3.61 -5.10 11.23
CA GLY A 117 2.88 -3.87 10.95
C GLY A 117 1.44 -3.86 11.43
N GLU A 118 0.74 -2.77 11.13
CA GLU A 118 -0.68 -2.61 11.39
C GLU A 118 -1.44 -2.48 10.06
N PHE A 119 -2.40 -3.39 9.86
CA PHE A 119 -3.38 -3.28 8.80
C PHE A 119 -4.64 -2.59 9.35
N THR A 120 -5.10 -1.56 8.66
CA THR A 120 -6.35 -0.87 8.97
C THR A 120 -7.32 -0.98 7.79
N GLU A 121 -8.59 -1.24 8.06
CA GLU A 121 -9.65 -1.26 7.05
C GLU A 121 -10.91 -0.59 7.60
N LEU A 122 -11.49 0.29 6.78
CA LEU A 122 -12.78 0.89 7.05
C LEU A 122 -13.91 -0.10 6.84
N GLN A 123 -14.84 -0.12 7.79
CA GLN A 123 -16.07 -0.88 7.65
C GLN A 123 -16.89 -0.38 6.43
N PRO A 124 -17.68 -1.26 5.78
CA PRO A 124 -18.49 -0.88 4.62
C PRO A 124 -19.50 0.24 4.87
N ASP A 125 -19.92 0.43 6.12
CA ASP A 125 -20.88 1.44 6.58
C ASP A 125 -20.20 2.69 7.17
N ALA A 126 -18.87 2.80 7.09
CA ALA A 126 -18.14 3.97 7.56
C ALA A 126 -18.62 5.24 6.82
N PRO A 127 -18.82 6.37 7.54
CA PRO A 127 -19.36 7.58 6.94
C PRO A 127 -18.39 8.19 5.91
N MET A 128 -18.92 8.53 4.72
CA MET A 128 -18.17 9.14 3.61
C MET A 128 -18.42 10.67 3.47
N GLY A 129 -18.79 11.35 4.55
CA GLY A 129 -19.05 12.79 4.51
C GLY A 129 -17.78 13.62 4.42
N ALA A 130 -17.78 14.72 3.65
CA ALA A 130 -16.66 15.66 3.64
C ALA A 130 -16.55 16.39 4.99
N PRO A 131 -15.38 16.45 5.64
CA PRO A 131 -15.17 17.32 6.78
C PRO A 131 -15.32 18.79 6.38
N ALA A 132 -16.03 19.59 7.17
CA ALA A 132 -16.29 21.00 6.87
C ALA A 132 -15.01 21.84 6.66
N ASP A 133 -13.92 21.49 7.35
CA ASP A 133 -12.60 22.12 7.21
C ASP A 133 -11.87 21.74 5.90
N CYS A 134 -12.37 20.73 5.18
CA CYS A 134 -11.78 20.18 3.97
C CYS A 134 -12.57 20.48 2.69
N GLU A 135 -13.88 20.77 2.83
CA GLU A 135 -14.82 21.04 1.75
C GLU A 135 -14.31 22.06 0.73
N ARG A 136 -13.74 23.18 1.18
CA ARG A 136 -13.20 24.21 0.27
C ARG A 136 -12.11 23.67 -0.64
N LYS A 137 -11.12 22.97 -0.06
CA LYS A 137 -10.00 22.39 -0.83
C LYS A 137 -10.50 21.33 -1.80
N MET A 138 -11.41 20.47 -1.34
CA MET A 138 -12.04 19.46 -2.19
C MET A 138 -12.74 20.12 -3.38
N ALA A 139 -13.53 21.17 -3.17
CA ALA A 139 -14.20 21.91 -4.24
C ALA A 139 -13.21 22.54 -5.25
N GLU A 140 -12.13 23.17 -4.75
CA GLU A 140 -11.06 23.73 -5.60
C GLU A 140 -10.41 22.65 -6.49
N PHE A 141 -10.10 21.48 -5.92
CA PHE A 141 -9.49 20.37 -6.65
C PHE A 141 -10.46 19.72 -7.64
N MET A 142 -11.73 19.55 -7.28
CA MET A 142 -12.77 19.05 -8.18
C MET A 142 -12.96 19.96 -9.40
N ASN A 143 -12.96 21.27 -9.20
CA ASN A 143 -13.02 22.24 -10.31
C ASN A 143 -11.82 22.13 -11.26
N ARG A 144 -10.71 21.53 -10.83
CA ARG A 144 -9.51 21.22 -11.62
C ARG A 144 -9.48 19.76 -12.09
N ARG A 145 -10.63 19.09 -12.18
CA ARG A 145 -10.77 17.68 -12.61
C ARG A 145 -10.06 16.65 -11.72
N HIS A 146 -9.76 16.97 -10.46
CA HIS A 146 -9.20 15.97 -9.55
C HIS A 146 -10.32 15.11 -8.96
N ARG A 147 -10.08 13.81 -8.88
CA ARG A 147 -10.97 12.86 -8.19
C ARG A 147 -10.68 12.90 -6.70
N ILE A 148 -11.72 12.97 -5.87
CA ILE A 148 -11.56 13.01 -4.42
C ILE A 148 -11.81 11.62 -3.83
N CYS A 149 -10.77 10.97 -3.34
CA CYS A 149 -10.78 9.57 -2.95
C CYS A 149 -10.45 9.40 -1.48
N MET A 150 -11.23 8.56 -0.80
CA MET A 150 -10.99 8.19 0.59
C MET A 150 -10.16 6.91 0.64
N VAL A 151 -9.18 6.84 1.54
CA VAL A 151 -8.44 5.60 1.81
C VAL A 151 -9.35 4.63 2.54
N ARG A 152 -9.58 3.47 1.94
CA ARG A 152 -10.39 2.40 2.52
C ARG A 152 -9.59 1.50 3.43
N SER A 153 -8.37 1.17 3.03
CA SER A 153 -7.50 0.32 3.84
C SER A 153 -6.05 0.75 3.68
N SER A 154 -5.27 0.58 4.74
CA SER A 154 -3.83 0.85 4.74
C SER A 154 -3.05 -0.20 5.52
N LEU A 155 -1.77 -0.30 5.22
CA LEU A 155 -0.79 -1.13 5.90
C LEU A 155 0.42 -0.26 6.21
N ILE A 156 0.78 -0.19 7.48
CA ILE A 156 1.91 0.60 7.99
C ILE A 156 2.89 -0.37 8.68
N PRO A 157 4.15 -0.46 8.24
CA PRO A 157 5.16 -1.27 8.92
C PRO A 157 5.51 -0.70 10.30
N THR A 158 5.66 -1.57 11.31
CA THR A 158 6.04 -1.19 12.68
C THR A 158 7.43 -0.57 12.73
N GLU A 159 8.39 -1.21 12.05
CA GLU A 159 9.80 -0.79 12.03
C GLU A 159 10.04 0.45 11.15
N ASN A 160 9.10 0.76 10.24
CA ASN A 160 9.29 1.80 9.25
C ASN A 160 7.98 2.51 8.90
N GLY A 161 7.47 3.29 9.85
CA GLY A 161 6.25 4.12 9.68
C GLY A 161 6.37 5.24 8.64
N VAL A 162 7.52 5.38 7.96
CA VAL A 162 7.68 6.28 6.80
C VAL A 162 7.03 5.69 5.55
N PHE A 163 6.92 4.37 5.49
CA PHE A 163 6.25 3.70 4.39
C PHE A 163 4.81 3.36 4.74
N SER A 164 3.95 3.45 3.73
CA SER A 164 2.59 2.93 3.80
C SER A 164 2.19 2.35 2.46
N ALA A 165 1.38 1.31 2.51
CA ALA A 165 0.61 0.85 1.37
C ALA A 165 -0.86 1.09 1.65
N TYR A 166 -1.64 1.48 0.64
CA TYR A 166 -3.05 1.75 0.83
C TYR A 166 -3.85 1.51 -0.45
N ARG A 167 -5.17 1.43 -0.27
CA ARG A 167 -6.18 1.29 -1.30
C ARG A 167 -7.24 2.37 -1.06
N PHE A 168 -7.70 3.00 -2.14
CA PHE A 168 -8.84 3.91 -2.06
C PHE A 168 -10.15 3.12 -2.08
N ASP A 169 -11.20 3.73 -1.53
CA ASP A 169 -12.55 3.30 -1.84
C ASP A 169 -12.80 3.46 -3.36
N GLN A 170 -13.61 2.58 -3.96
CA GLN A 170 -13.98 2.71 -5.37
C GLN A 170 -14.87 3.93 -5.60
N LEU A 171 -15.68 4.27 -4.61
CA LEU A 171 -16.58 5.41 -4.65
C LEU A 171 -15.79 6.69 -4.39
N GLN A 172 -15.95 7.64 -5.30
CA GLN A 172 -15.46 8.99 -5.08
C GLN A 172 -16.24 9.66 -3.94
N MET A 173 -15.66 10.66 -3.29
CA MET A 173 -16.39 11.63 -2.47
C MET A 173 -16.95 12.75 -3.34
N TRP A 174 -18.19 13.14 -3.06
CA TRP A 174 -19.00 14.02 -3.88
C TRP A 174 -19.34 15.24 -3.05
N LEU A 175 -19.20 16.42 -3.63
CA LEU A 175 -19.66 17.66 -3.01
C LEU A 175 -20.93 18.15 -3.73
N PRO A 176 -22.03 18.39 -3.00
CA PRO A 176 -23.20 19.02 -3.59
C PRO A 176 -22.90 20.47 -3.95
N GLU A 177 -23.69 21.04 -4.86
CA GLU A 177 -23.52 22.42 -5.35
C GLU A 177 -23.52 23.45 -4.21
N SER A 178 -24.33 23.22 -3.18
CA SER A 178 -24.37 24.08 -1.99
C SER A 178 -23.00 24.27 -1.33
N ILE A 179 -22.13 23.25 -1.32
CA ILE A 179 -20.77 23.38 -0.77
C ILE A 179 -19.92 24.33 -1.61
N PHE A 180 -20.05 24.29 -2.94
CA PHE A 180 -19.32 25.22 -3.82
C PHE A 180 -19.78 26.64 -3.56
N GLU A 181 -21.10 26.88 -3.55
CA GLU A 181 -21.68 28.20 -3.32
C GLU A 181 -21.30 28.78 -1.95
N MET A 182 -21.37 27.98 -0.88
CA MET A 182 -20.96 28.40 0.47
C MET A 182 -19.48 28.80 0.53
N ASN A 183 -18.65 28.25 -0.35
CA ASN A 183 -17.23 28.57 -0.44
C ASN A 183 -16.92 29.66 -1.50
N GLY A 184 -17.94 30.31 -2.07
CA GLY A 184 -17.77 31.35 -3.09
C GLY A 184 -17.27 30.81 -4.43
N LEU A 185 -17.47 29.51 -4.69
CA LEU A 185 -17.07 28.83 -5.92
C LEU A 185 -18.31 28.49 -6.73
N VAL A 186 -18.18 28.52 -8.05
CA VAL A 186 -19.16 27.91 -8.96
C VAL A 186 -18.65 26.52 -9.32
N LYS A 187 -19.52 25.52 -9.23
CA LYS A 187 -19.19 24.16 -9.65
C LYS A 187 -19.03 24.13 -11.17
N SER A 188 -17.84 23.78 -11.63
CA SER A 188 -17.54 23.77 -13.07
C SER A 188 -18.03 22.51 -13.75
N ASP A 189 -18.18 22.55 -15.08
CA ASP A 189 -18.46 21.34 -15.89
C ASP A 189 -17.44 20.24 -15.65
N ALA A 190 -16.18 20.61 -15.40
CA ALA A 190 -15.12 19.70 -15.00
C ALA A 190 -15.41 18.97 -13.68
N ALA A 191 -15.97 19.67 -12.68
CA ALA A 191 -16.38 19.05 -11.43
C ALA A 191 -17.59 18.13 -11.62
N HIS A 192 -18.53 18.48 -12.50
CA HIS A 192 -19.66 17.61 -12.86
C HIS A 192 -19.20 16.32 -13.56
N GLU A 193 -18.29 16.43 -14.52
CA GLU A 193 -17.73 15.29 -15.26
C GLU A 193 -17.03 14.32 -14.31
N VAL A 194 -16.15 14.83 -13.44
CA VAL A 194 -15.34 14.00 -12.56
C VAL A 194 -16.16 13.32 -11.46
N GLN A 195 -17.26 13.90 -11.01
CA GLN A 195 -18.14 13.25 -10.00
C GLN A 195 -18.69 11.89 -10.45
N THR A 196 -18.71 11.61 -11.75
CA THR A 196 -19.18 10.33 -12.29
C THR A 196 -18.08 9.27 -12.39
N GLN A 197 -16.83 9.63 -12.12
CA GLN A 197 -15.69 8.74 -12.26
C GLN A 197 -15.40 7.98 -10.97
N SER A 198 -14.93 6.75 -11.10
CA SER A 198 -14.48 5.95 -9.96
C SER A 198 -13.07 6.35 -9.52
N CYS A 199 -12.81 6.19 -8.24
CA CYS A 199 -11.46 6.25 -7.70
C CYS A 199 -10.62 5.06 -8.19
N PRO A 200 -9.32 5.26 -8.43
CA PRO A 200 -8.44 4.14 -8.74
C PRO A 200 -8.37 3.22 -7.52
N LEU A 201 -8.59 1.92 -7.73
CA LEU A 201 -8.54 0.92 -6.65
C LEU A 201 -7.23 1.00 -5.85
N SER A 202 -6.12 1.21 -6.53
CA SER A 202 -4.82 1.37 -5.89
C SER A 202 -3.82 2.04 -6.82
N SER A 203 -2.68 2.44 -6.27
CA SER A 203 -1.53 2.83 -7.09
C SER A 203 -1.03 1.64 -7.93
N ALA A 204 -0.48 1.94 -9.11
CA ALA A 204 0.03 0.93 -10.04
C ALA A 204 1.08 0.04 -9.36
N VAL A 205 0.86 -1.28 -9.45
CA VAL A 205 1.74 -2.28 -8.85
C VAL A 205 2.88 -2.58 -9.82
N PRO A 206 4.13 -2.74 -9.33
CA PRO A 206 5.24 -3.19 -10.16
C PRO A 206 4.94 -4.50 -10.91
N TRP A 207 5.41 -4.60 -12.16
CA TRP A 207 5.12 -5.75 -13.02
C TRP A 207 5.62 -7.08 -12.42
N ASP A 208 6.73 -7.04 -11.70
CA ASP A 208 7.39 -8.21 -11.11
C ASP A 208 6.58 -8.76 -9.93
N VAL A 209 5.97 -7.88 -9.11
CA VAL A 209 5.04 -8.25 -8.04
C VAL A 209 3.78 -8.90 -8.63
N ALA A 210 3.21 -8.28 -9.67
CA ALA A 210 2.03 -8.83 -10.35
C ALA A 210 2.33 -10.21 -10.97
N PHE A 211 3.54 -10.40 -11.51
CA PHE A 211 4.00 -11.68 -12.03
C PHE A 211 4.19 -12.74 -10.94
N ARG A 212 4.85 -12.42 -9.82
CA ARG A 212 5.01 -13.37 -8.70
C ARG A 212 3.66 -13.80 -8.12
N LYS A 213 2.67 -12.89 -8.07
CA LYS A 213 1.32 -13.28 -7.64
C LYS A 213 0.60 -14.16 -8.65
N SER A 214 0.71 -13.89 -9.96
CA SER A 214 0.04 -14.73 -10.97
C SER A 214 0.55 -16.17 -10.92
N LEU A 215 1.84 -16.35 -10.59
CA LEU A 215 2.47 -17.64 -10.35
C LEU A 215 2.15 -18.24 -8.96
N ARG A 216 1.55 -17.47 -8.05
CA ARG A 216 1.26 -17.86 -6.65
C ARG A 216 2.49 -18.39 -5.91
N VAL A 217 3.64 -17.76 -6.12
CA VAL A 217 4.91 -18.23 -5.56
C VAL A 217 5.23 -17.61 -4.20
N ILE A 218 4.50 -16.58 -3.79
CA ILE A 218 4.65 -15.94 -2.48
C ILE A 218 3.69 -16.58 -1.47
N ASN A 219 4.24 -17.17 -0.42
CA ASN A 219 3.49 -17.74 0.70
C ASN A 219 3.60 -16.82 1.92
N MET A 220 2.51 -16.74 2.70
CA MET A 220 2.47 -16.03 3.97
C MET A 220 2.26 -17.05 5.09
N GLU A 221 3.10 -16.98 6.11
CA GLU A 221 2.98 -17.74 7.35
C GLU A 221 2.81 -16.76 8.51
N ASN A 222 1.69 -16.84 9.23
CA ASN A 222 1.47 -16.02 10.43
C ASN A 222 2.42 -16.50 11.52
N LEU A 223 3.12 -15.57 12.17
CA LEU A 223 3.94 -15.89 13.33
C LEU A 223 3.08 -15.76 14.59
N PRO A 224 3.26 -16.64 15.59
CA PRO A 224 2.56 -16.51 16.85
C PRO A 224 2.95 -15.19 17.52
N ASP A 225 1.96 -14.46 18.06
CA ASP A 225 2.18 -13.28 18.89
C ASP A 225 3.00 -13.70 20.13
N GLU A 226 4.28 -13.31 20.19
CA GLU A 226 5.14 -13.58 21.35
C GLU A 226 4.59 -12.93 22.66
N ASP A 227 3.67 -11.97 22.53
CA ASP A 227 3.00 -11.29 23.65
C ASP A 227 1.83 -12.10 24.28
N ALA A 228 1.44 -13.24 23.70
CA ALA A 228 0.29 -14.03 24.17
C ALA A 228 0.63 -15.02 25.32
N GLU A 229 1.91 -15.32 25.56
CA GLU A 229 2.32 -16.34 26.55
C GLU A 229 2.52 -15.80 27.98
N GLU A 230 2.54 -14.49 28.23
CA GLU A 230 2.87 -13.95 29.57
C GLU A 230 1.67 -13.73 30.53
N LYS A 231 0.44 -14.10 30.15
CA LYS A 231 -0.75 -14.02 31.03
C LYS A 231 -1.35 -15.38 31.40
N GLY A 232 -0.49 -16.39 31.52
CA GLY A 232 -0.89 -17.79 31.64
C GLY A 232 -0.58 -18.51 32.94
N THR A 233 0.00 -17.89 33.98
CA THR A 233 0.21 -18.58 35.27
C THR A 233 0.24 -17.59 36.43
N ASP A 234 -0.92 -17.32 37.01
CA ASP A 234 -1.06 -17.10 38.45
C ASP A 234 -2.53 -17.24 38.83
N LYS A 235 -2.89 -18.46 39.21
CA LYS A 235 -3.96 -18.81 40.16
C LYS A 235 -3.95 -20.32 40.35
N GLU A 236 -3.07 -20.80 41.21
CA GLU A 236 -3.37 -21.98 42.01
C GLU A 236 -3.65 -21.55 43.45
N VAL A 237 -4.75 -22.12 43.93
CA VAL A 237 -5.48 -22.08 45.20
C VAL A 237 -4.61 -22.08 46.46
#